data_AF-A0AAE9VQ71-F1
#
_entry.id   AF-A0AAE9VQ71-F1
#
_cell.length_a   1.000
_cell.length_b   1.000
_cell.length_c   1.000
_cell.angle_alpha   90.00
_cell.angle_beta   90.00
_cell.angle_gamma   90.00
#
_symmetry.space_group_name_H-M   'P 1'
#
loop_
_entity.id
_entity.type
_entity.pdbx_description
1 polymer ?
#
loop_
_entity_poly.entity_id
_entity_poly.type
_entity_poly.pdbx_seq_one_letter_code
_entity_poly.pdbx_strand_id
1 'polypeptide(L)'
;MDTSDFISVLALAVSLLSAWISYRAYRYSVRVKEAESSLAFSRDKAEFLVRIDKARKYFDRLENRLKELLDRIIYGAEDIKRALVAEEQQLKSDLAYLEGCQRQVWSLTDEVYEMEQSALAHHKPRFLRLIEDDELFVSEANGRCDRAEELINKAEKNFTMFFL
;
A
#
# COMPACT_ATOMS: atom_id res chain seq x y z
N MET A 1 -13.69 56.23 49.26
CA MET A 1 -13.45 55.41 48.06
C MET A 1 -13.30 56.39 46.93
N ASP A 2 -12.06 56.58 46.49
CA ASP A 2 -11.74 57.55 45.45
C ASP A 2 -12.00 56.93 44.08
N THR A 3 -12.27 57.78 43.08
CA THR A 3 -12.56 57.36 41.71
C THR A 3 -11.46 56.49 41.10
N SER A 4 -10.22 56.64 41.55
CA SER A 4 -9.06 55.80 41.17
C SER A 4 -9.20 54.35 41.59
N ASP A 5 -9.78 54.07 42.76
CA ASP A 5 -9.95 52.71 43.28
C ASP A 5 -11.00 51.97 42.45
N PHE A 6 -12.08 52.66 42.09
CA PHE A 6 -13.13 52.13 41.24
C PHE A 6 -12.61 51.80 39.82
N ILE A 7 -11.81 52.69 39.24
CA ILE A 7 -11.17 52.47 37.94
C ILE A 7 -10.22 51.26 37.99
N SER A 8 -9.47 51.12 39.07
CA SER A 8 -8.52 50.00 39.25
C SER A 8 -9.22 48.65 39.38
N VAL A 9 -10.31 48.59 40.16
CA VAL A 9 -11.14 47.38 40.28
C VAL A 9 -11.79 47.02 38.95
N LEU A 10 -12.31 48.01 38.22
CA LEU A 10 -12.91 47.80 36.90
C LEU A 10 -11.89 47.33 35.86
N ALA A 11 -10.68 47.91 35.87
CA ALA A 11 -9.59 47.47 35.01
C ALA A 11 -9.19 46.00 35.30
N LEU A 12 -9.08 45.62 36.57
CA LEU A 12 -8.77 44.25 36.98
C LEU A 12 -9.88 43.27 36.54
N ALA A 13 -11.15 43.65 36.69
CA ALA A 13 -12.29 42.85 36.23
C ALA A 13 -12.26 42.64 34.71
N VAL A 14 -11.96 43.70 33.93
CA VAL A 14 -11.82 43.62 32.47
C VAL A 14 -10.62 42.74 32.07
N SER A 15 -9.48 42.87 32.76
CA SER A 15 -8.31 42.02 32.52
C SER A 15 -8.60 40.54 32.78
N LEU A 16 -9.28 40.21 33.88
CA LEU A 16 -9.68 38.84 34.19
C LEU A 16 -10.68 38.28 33.17
N LEU A 17 -11.67 39.08 32.77
CA LEU A 17 -12.63 38.69 31.73
C LEU A 17 -11.94 38.45 30.38
N SER A 18 -11.01 39.33 29.99
CA SER A 18 -10.22 39.20 28.77
C SER A 18 -9.32 37.96 28.80
N ALA A 19 -8.66 37.71 29.94
CA ALA A 19 -7.86 36.50 30.15
C ALA A 19 -8.73 35.23 30.06
N TRP A 20 -9.94 35.25 30.63
CA TRP A 20 -10.87 34.12 30.56
C TRP A 20 -11.38 33.87 29.13
N ILE A 21 -11.76 34.91 28.39
CA ILE A 21 -12.16 34.81 26.98
C ILE A 21 -11.00 34.28 26.14
N SER A 22 -9.79 34.81 26.34
CA SER A 22 -8.58 34.39 25.63
C SER A 22 -8.25 32.92 25.92
N TYR A 23 -8.34 32.50 27.19
CA TYR A 23 -8.15 31.11 27.59
C TYR A 23 -9.20 30.19 26.95
N ARG A 24 -10.47 30.60 26.92
CA ARG A 24 -11.56 29.84 26.28
C ARG A 24 -11.34 29.71 24.77
N ALA A 25 -10.97 30.81 24.10
CA ALA A 25 -10.67 30.82 22.67
C ALA A 25 -9.46 29.94 22.35
N TYR A 26 -8.40 30.00 23.16
CA TYR A 26 -7.24 29.12 23.05
C TYR A 26 -7.65 27.65 23.17
N ARG A 27 -8.36 27.27 24.23
CA ARG A 27 -8.83 25.88 24.43
C ARG A 27 -9.73 25.39 23.30
N TYR A 28 -10.59 26.26 22.77
CA TYR A 28 -11.40 25.94 21.59
C TYR A 28 -10.53 25.71 20.36
N SER A 29 -9.59 26.61 20.06
CA SER A 29 -8.69 26.47 18.90
C SER A 29 -7.81 25.22 18.97
N VAL A 30 -7.32 24.86 20.16
CA VAL A 30 -6.54 23.64 20.37
C VAL A 30 -7.39 22.41 20.08
N ARG A 31 -8.61 22.33 20.61
CA ARG A 31 -9.52 21.20 20.35
C ARG A 31 -9.89 21.07 18.87
N VAL A 32 -10.13 22.19 18.19
CA VAL A 32 -10.42 22.18 16.74
C VAL A 32 -9.20 21.67 15.97
N LYS A 33 -7.99 22.15 16.28
CA LYS A 33 -6.75 21.67 15.65
C LYS A 33 -6.50 20.18 15.91
N GLU A 34 -6.75 19.70 17.13
CA GLU A 34 -6.63 18.28 17.48
C GLU A 34 -7.63 17.44 16.66
N ALA A 35 -8.89 17.87 16.56
CA ALA A 35 -9.92 17.19 15.76
C ALA A 35 -9.58 17.18 14.26
N GLU A 36 -9.14 18.32 13.72
CA GLU A 36 -8.70 18.44 12.33
C GLU A 36 -7.49 17.54 12.04
N SER A 37 -6.51 17.50 12.95
CA SER A 37 -5.33 16.64 12.82
C SER A 37 -5.69 15.16 12.87
N SER A 38 -6.55 14.75 13.80
CA SER A 38 -7.04 13.37 13.92
C SER A 38 -7.82 12.94 12.69
N LEU A 39 -8.64 13.83 12.12
CA LEU A 39 -9.42 13.54 10.92
C LEU A 39 -8.52 13.44 9.69
N ALA A 40 -7.55 14.35 9.54
CA ALA A 40 -6.54 14.29 8.48
C ALA A 40 -5.72 13.00 8.57
N PHE A 41 -5.28 12.61 9.76
CA PHE A 41 -4.58 11.35 9.99
C PHE A 41 -5.43 10.13 9.61
N SER A 42 -6.70 10.10 10.04
CA SER A 42 -7.60 8.98 9.73
C SER A 42 -7.80 8.83 8.22
N ARG A 43 -7.90 9.95 7.48
CA ARG A 43 -7.97 9.96 6.02
C ARG A 43 -6.69 9.46 5.39
N ASP A 44 -5.55 9.96 5.84
CA ASP A 44 -4.23 9.57 5.30
C ASP A 44 -3.94 8.07 5.51
N LYS A 45 -4.28 7.56 6.70
CA LYS A 45 -4.19 6.14 7.04
C LYS A 45 -5.11 5.30 6.16
N ALA A 46 -6.37 5.71 5.98
CA ALA A 46 -7.32 5.01 5.12
C ALA A 46 -6.85 4.98 3.65
N GLU A 47 -6.36 6.10 3.13
CA GLU A 47 -5.79 6.17 1.78
C GLU A 47 -4.61 5.22 1.62
N PHE A 48 -3.72 5.17 2.63
CA PHE A 48 -2.58 4.28 2.60
C PHE A 48 -2.97 2.79 2.67
N LEU A 49 -3.98 2.44 3.47
CA LEU A 49 -4.55 1.09 3.48
C LEU A 49 -5.16 0.72 2.12
N VAL A 50 -5.83 1.66 1.44
CA VAL A 50 -6.33 1.44 0.07
C VAL A 50 -5.18 1.23 -0.92
N ARG A 51 -4.05 1.93 -0.77
CA ARG A 51 -2.86 1.73 -1.59
C ARG A 51 -2.26 0.34 -1.42
N ILE A 52 -2.22 -0.16 -0.19
CA ILE A 52 -1.79 -1.52 0.17
C ILE A 52 -2.75 -2.56 -0.44
N ASP A 53 -4.06 -2.37 -0.31
CA ASP A 53 -5.07 -3.27 -0.91
C ASP A 53 -4.99 -3.34 -2.44
N LYS A 54 -4.68 -2.21 -3.09
CA LYS A 54 -4.44 -2.18 -4.55
C LYS A 54 -3.22 -3.03 -4.95
N ALA A 55 -2.12 -2.92 -4.21
CA ALA A 55 -0.92 -3.72 -4.45
C ALA A 55 -1.22 -5.22 -4.26
N ARG A 56 -1.92 -5.58 -3.19
CA ARG A 56 -2.40 -6.96 -2.93
C ARG A 56 -3.15 -7.56 -4.12
N LYS A 57 -4.19 -6.86 -4.57
CA LYS A 57 -5.00 -7.29 -5.74
C LYS A 57 -4.17 -7.37 -7.03
N TYR A 58 -3.11 -6.58 -7.13
CA TYR A 58 -2.21 -6.68 -8.28
C TYR A 58 -1.35 -7.93 -8.21
N PHE A 59 -0.81 -8.25 -7.03
CA PHE A 59 -0.01 -9.45 -6.79
C PHE A 59 -0.83 -10.72 -6.98
N ASP A 60 -2.05 -10.77 -6.43
CA ASP A 60 -2.95 -11.93 -6.57
C ASP A 60 -3.29 -12.22 -8.04
N ARG A 61 -3.43 -11.17 -8.87
CA ARG A 61 -3.67 -11.35 -10.31
C ARG A 61 -2.48 -11.95 -11.03
N LEU A 62 -1.27 -11.50 -10.71
CA LEU A 62 -0.05 -12.08 -11.28
C LEU A 62 0.14 -13.53 -10.83
N GLU A 63 -0.15 -13.83 -9.55
CA GLU A 63 -0.02 -15.19 -9.01
C GLU A 63 -0.88 -16.18 -9.79
N ASN A 64 -2.16 -15.84 -10.00
CA ASN A 64 -3.07 -16.66 -10.79
C ASN A 64 -2.56 -16.86 -12.22
N ARG A 65 -2.09 -15.79 -12.86
CA ARG A 65 -1.52 -15.87 -14.22
C ARG A 65 -0.29 -16.77 -14.28
N LEU A 66 0.63 -16.65 -13.32
CA LEU A 66 1.82 -17.50 -13.23
C LEU A 66 1.43 -18.97 -13.08
N LYS A 67 0.47 -19.27 -12.20
CA LYS A 67 -0.05 -20.63 -11.99
C LYS A 67 -0.66 -21.21 -13.27
N GLU A 68 -1.49 -20.45 -13.97
CA GLU A 68 -2.09 -20.87 -15.24
C GLU A 68 -1.02 -21.20 -16.31
N LEU A 69 0.00 -20.35 -16.45
CA LEU A 69 1.08 -20.59 -17.41
C LEU A 69 1.94 -21.80 -17.02
N LEU A 70 2.24 -21.96 -15.72
CA LEU A 70 2.95 -23.13 -15.21
C LEU A 70 2.18 -24.42 -15.45
N ASP A 71 0.87 -24.43 -15.20
CA ASP A 71 0.02 -25.58 -15.45
C ASP A 71 0.02 -25.97 -16.94
N ARG A 72 -0.04 -24.99 -17.84
CA ARG A 72 0.06 -25.25 -19.30
C ARG A 72 1.38 -25.91 -19.69
N ILE A 73 2.49 -25.52 -19.07
CA ILE A 73 3.81 -26.12 -19.36
C ILE A 73 3.92 -27.52 -18.72
N ILE A 74 3.52 -27.66 -17.45
CA ILE A 74 3.70 -28.88 -16.66
C ILE A 74 2.83 -30.02 -17.18
N TYR A 75 1.58 -29.71 -17.56
CA TYR A 75 0.61 -30.67 -18.08
C TYR A 75 0.55 -30.70 -19.61
N GLY A 76 1.40 -29.92 -20.28
CA GLY A 76 1.55 -29.94 -21.74
C GLY A 76 2.23 -31.22 -22.24
N ALA A 77 2.32 -31.36 -23.56
CA ALA A 77 3.04 -32.47 -24.19
C ALA A 77 4.53 -32.46 -23.79
N GLU A 78 5.14 -33.64 -23.69
CA GLU A 78 6.52 -33.80 -23.20
C GLU A 78 7.54 -33.00 -24.03
N ASP A 79 7.33 -32.86 -25.33
CA ASP A 79 8.18 -32.05 -26.22
C ASP A 79 8.05 -30.55 -25.95
N ILE A 80 6.84 -30.07 -25.63
CA ILE A 80 6.60 -28.67 -25.23
C ILE A 80 7.27 -28.40 -23.89
N LYS A 81 7.10 -29.31 -22.93
CA LYS A 81 7.74 -29.22 -21.62
C LYS A 81 9.26 -29.15 -21.73
N ARG A 82 9.88 -30.01 -22.55
CA ARG A 82 11.34 -29.99 -22.83
C ARG A 82 11.78 -28.70 -23.51
N ALA A 83 10.99 -28.17 -24.43
CA ALA A 83 11.31 -26.91 -25.11
C ALA A 83 11.22 -25.69 -24.19
N LEU A 84 10.42 -25.75 -23.13
CA LEU A 84 10.10 -24.62 -22.25
C LEU A 84 10.68 -24.74 -20.82
N VAL A 85 11.64 -25.64 -20.59
CA VAL A 85 12.23 -25.86 -19.24
C VAL A 85 12.78 -24.57 -18.62
N ALA A 86 13.43 -23.71 -19.41
CA ALA A 86 13.97 -22.44 -18.92
C ALA A 86 12.86 -21.49 -18.46
N GLU A 87 11.77 -21.40 -19.23
CA GLU A 87 10.61 -20.58 -18.89
C GLU A 87 9.89 -21.13 -17.66
N GLU A 88 9.70 -22.46 -17.57
CA GLU A 88 9.14 -23.11 -16.38
C GLU A 88 9.92 -22.73 -15.11
N GLN A 89 11.25 -22.79 -15.17
CA GLN A 89 12.10 -22.45 -14.03
C GLN A 89 12.02 -20.97 -13.67
N GLN A 90 11.96 -20.09 -14.66
CA GLN A 90 11.80 -18.65 -14.44
C GLN A 90 10.45 -18.33 -13.80
N LEU A 91 9.35 -18.89 -14.31
CA LEU A 91 8.01 -18.69 -13.75
C LEU A 91 7.90 -19.23 -12.32
N LYS A 92 8.56 -20.37 -12.01
CA LYS A 92 8.66 -20.88 -10.63
C LYS A 92 9.41 -19.93 -9.71
N SER A 93 10.52 -19.37 -10.19
CA SER A 93 11.28 -18.38 -9.42
C SER A 93 10.46 -17.12 -9.17
N ASP A 94 9.72 -16.66 -10.18
CA ASP A 94 8.87 -15.47 -10.07
C ASP A 94 7.73 -15.70 -9.07
N LEU A 95 7.11 -16.89 -9.10
CA LEU A 95 6.07 -17.27 -8.14
C LEU A 95 6.59 -17.29 -6.70
N ALA A 96 7.77 -17.89 -6.47
CA ALA A 96 8.38 -17.93 -5.14
C ALA A 96 8.70 -16.53 -4.58
N TYR A 97 9.15 -15.61 -5.44
CA TYR A 97 9.40 -14.23 -5.04
C TYR A 97 8.08 -13.50 -4.75
N LEU A 98 7.06 -13.70 -5.59
CA LEU A 98 5.73 -13.10 -5.43
C LEU A 98 5.06 -13.50 -4.11
N GLU A 99 5.21 -14.75 -3.67
CA GLU A 99 4.77 -15.20 -2.33
C GLU A 99 5.46 -14.41 -1.19
N GLY A 100 6.70 -13.96 -1.42
CA GLY A 100 7.39 -13.03 -0.53
C GLY A 100 6.72 -11.65 -0.50
N CYS A 101 6.47 -11.05 -1.66
CA CYS A 101 5.79 -9.77 -1.80
C CYS A 101 4.40 -9.79 -1.16
N GLN A 102 3.63 -10.87 -1.37
CA GLN A 102 2.32 -11.03 -0.75
C GLN A 102 2.41 -11.07 0.78
N ARG A 103 3.32 -11.87 1.35
CA ARG A 103 3.52 -11.89 2.81
C ARG A 103 3.93 -10.52 3.36
N GLN A 104 4.82 -9.82 2.66
CA GLN A 104 5.25 -8.47 3.03
C GLN A 104 4.07 -7.50 3.06
N VAL A 105 3.26 -7.46 2.01
CA VAL A 105 2.15 -6.52 1.91
C VAL A 105 1.00 -6.85 2.88
N TRP A 106 0.82 -8.12 3.24
CA TRP A 106 -0.07 -8.54 4.32
C TRP A 106 0.43 -8.04 5.68
N SER A 107 1.71 -8.25 6.01
CA SER A 107 2.32 -7.71 7.24
C SER A 107 2.16 -6.20 7.32
N LEU A 108 2.38 -5.49 6.22
CA LEU A 108 2.20 -4.03 6.14
C LEU A 108 0.75 -3.61 6.42
N THR A 109 -0.24 -4.39 5.99
CA THR A 109 -1.65 -4.10 6.27
C THR A 109 -1.91 -4.08 7.77
N ASP A 110 -1.46 -5.13 8.47
CA ASP A 110 -1.67 -5.32 9.90
C ASP A 110 -0.88 -4.27 10.71
N GLU A 111 0.38 -4.02 10.33
CA GLU A 111 1.21 -2.99 10.95
C GLU A 111 0.57 -1.59 10.83
N VAL A 112 0.14 -1.20 9.63
CA VAL A 112 -0.48 0.11 9.40
C VAL A 112 -1.80 0.23 10.14
N TYR A 113 -2.60 -0.84 10.21
CA TYR A 113 -3.89 -0.83 10.91
C TYR A 113 -3.75 -0.47 12.39
N GLU A 114 -2.67 -0.89 13.05
CA GLU A 114 -2.40 -0.58 14.47
C GLU A 114 -1.58 0.71 14.68
N MET A 115 -0.99 1.29 13.63
CA MET A 115 -0.11 2.45 13.78
C MET A 115 -0.82 3.73 14.23
N GLU A 116 -0.16 4.45 15.15
CA GLU A 116 -0.47 5.81 15.56
C GLU A 116 0.08 6.85 14.57
N GLN A 117 -0.37 8.11 14.72
CA GLN A 117 -0.05 9.22 13.81
C GLN A 117 1.45 9.48 13.63
N SER A 118 2.21 9.48 14.72
CA SER A 118 3.66 9.73 14.69
C SER A 118 4.42 8.59 14.01
N ALA A 119 4.04 7.35 14.29
CA ALA A 119 4.64 6.16 13.70
C ALA A 119 4.37 6.10 12.20
N LEU A 120 3.11 6.32 11.78
CA LEU A 120 2.75 6.30 10.36
C LEU A 120 3.50 7.38 9.59
N ALA A 121 3.57 8.61 10.11
CA ALA A 121 4.29 9.70 9.46
C ALA A 121 5.78 9.38 9.23
N HIS A 122 6.40 8.65 10.17
CA HIS A 122 7.81 8.28 10.08
C HIS A 122 8.06 7.09 9.15
N HIS A 123 7.19 6.08 9.16
CA HIS A 123 7.40 4.82 8.43
C HIS A 123 6.78 4.80 7.03
N LYS A 124 5.76 5.62 6.76
CA LYS A 124 5.05 5.65 5.47
C LYS A 124 5.97 5.79 4.25
N PRO A 125 7.00 6.65 4.23
CA PRO A 125 7.90 6.73 3.07
C PRO A 125 8.65 5.42 2.79
N ARG A 126 9.09 4.73 3.85
CA ARG A 126 9.75 3.42 3.72
C ARG A 126 8.78 2.37 3.19
N PHE A 127 7.56 2.34 3.70
CA PHE A 127 6.56 1.38 3.27
C PHE A 127 6.10 1.62 1.83
N LEU A 128 5.95 2.87 1.41
CA LEU A 128 5.67 3.21 0.02
C LEU A 128 6.76 2.68 -0.91
N ARG A 129 8.03 2.91 -0.56
CA ARG A 129 9.16 2.38 -1.33
C ARG A 129 9.15 0.86 -1.44
N LEU A 130 8.87 0.16 -0.34
CA LEU A 130 8.75 -1.31 -0.34
C LEU A 130 7.66 -1.78 -1.31
N ILE A 131 6.49 -1.13 -1.29
CA ILE A 131 5.40 -1.45 -2.21
C ILE A 131 5.79 -1.14 -3.67
N GLU A 132 6.46 -0.01 -3.91
CA GLU A 132 6.92 0.39 -5.25
C GLU A 132 7.96 -0.60 -5.81
N ASP A 133 8.90 -1.05 -4.98
CA ASP A 133 9.91 -2.04 -5.36
C ASP A 133 9.24 -3.40 -5.71
N ASP A 134 8.26 -3.83 -4.91
CA ASP A 134 7.47 -5.05 -5.19
C ASP A 134 6.64 -4.91 -6.48
N GLU A 135 6.02 -3.75 -6.70
CA GLU A 135 5.23 -3.49 -7.92
C GLU A 135 6.08 -3.43 -9.18
N LEU A 136 7.30 -2.91 -9.09
CA LEU A 136 8.25 -2.95 -10.19
C LEU A 136 8.58 -4.40 -10.55
N PHE A 137 8.88 -5.23 -9.56
CA PHE A 137 9.09 -6.66 -9.77
C PHE A 137 7.87 -7.31 -10.45
N VAL A 138 6.66 -7.04 -9.96
CA VAL A 138 5.41 -7.59 -10.54
C VAL A 138 5.20 -7.12 -11.97
N SER A 139 5.48 -5.85 -12.28
CA SER A 139 5.42 -5.33 -13.65
C SER A 139 6.37 -6.07 -14.58
N GLU A 140 7.60 -6.31 -14.15
CA GLU A 140 8.59 -7.05 -14.95
C GLU A 140 8.21 -8.53 -15.11
N ALA A 141 7.76 -9.18 -14.04
CA ALA A 141 7.29 -10.56 -14.05
C ALA A 141 6.07 -10.74 -14.97
N ASN A 142 5.18 -9.75 -15.01
CA ASN A 142 4.05 -9.76 -15.94
C ASN A 142 4.51 -9.69 -17.41
N GLY A 143 5.54 -8.90 -17.71
CA GLY A 143 6.16 -8.91 -19.04
C GLY A 143 6.86 -10.23 -19.38
N ARG A 144 7.40 -10.93 -18.37
CA ARG A 144 7.91 -12.31 -18.55
C ARG A 144 6.78 -13.29 -18.84
N CYS A 145 5.62 -13.14 -18.20
CA CYS A 145 4.42 -13.93 -18.49
C CYS A 145 3.96 -13.75 -19.94
N ASP A 146 3.96 -12.51 -20.47
CA ASP A 146 3.60 -12.26 -21.87
C ASP A 146 4.50 -13.04 -22.84
N ARG A 147 5.83 -13.03 -22.59
CA ARG A 147 6.79 -13.78 -23.40
C ARG A 147 6.61 -15.30 -23.28
N ALA A 148 6.41 -15.80 -22.07
CA ALA A 148 6.16 -17.22 -21.84
C ALA A 148 4.88 -17.68 -22.55
N GLU A 149 3.82 -16.90 -22.49
CA GLU A 149 2.56 -17.17 -23.19
C GLU A 149 2.73 -17.24 -24.71
N GLU A 150 3.49 -16.32 -25.31
CA GLU A 150 3.82 -16.38 -26.73
C GLU A 150 4.60 -17.65 -27.10
N LEU A 151 5.56 -18.05 -26.27
CA LEU A 151 6.38 -19.24 -26.50
C LEU A 151 5.55 -20.52 -26.39
N ILE A 152 4.67 -20.62 -25.39
CA ILE A 152 3.73 -21.73 -25.25
C ILE A 152 2.84 -21.82 -26.49
N ASN A 153 2.22 -20.70 -26.91
CA ASN A 153 1.34 -20.68 -28.09
C ASN A 153 2.07 -21.08 -29.39
N LYS A 154 3.35 -20.71 -29.53
CA LYS A 154 4.18 -21.14 -30.68
C LYS A 154 4.48 -22.63 -30.62
N ALA A 155 4.83 -23.16 -29.45
CA ALA A 155 5.13 -24.58 -29.26
C ALA A 155 3.89 -25.46 -29.54
N GLU A 156 2.72 -25.08 -29.03
CA GLU A 156 1.44 -25.76 -29.25
C GLU A 156 1.05 -25.79 -30.75
N LYS A 157 1.22 -24.67 -31.46
CA LYS A 157 0.95 -24.59 -32.91
C LYS A 157 1.87 -25.48 -33.73
N ASN A 158 3.17 -25.47 -33.41
CA ASN A 158 4.14 -26.32 -34.10
C ASN A 158 3.82 -27.80 -33.89
N PHE A 159 3.45 -28.19 -32.66
CA PHE A 159 3.01 -29.55 -32.38
C PHE A 159 1.78 -29.92 -33.22
N THR A 160 0.76 -29.07 -33.26
CA THR A 160 -0.49 -29.35 -34.01
C THR A 160 -0.24 -29.52 -35.52
N MET A 161 0.69 -28.76 -36.12
CA MET A 161 1.04 -28.89 -37.54
C MET A 161 1.83 -30.16 -37.88
N PHE A 162 2.53 -30.78 -36.93
CA PHE A 162 3.27 -32.03 -37.18
C PHE A 162 2.36 -33.27 -37.21
N PHE A 163 1.13 -33.17 -36.71
CA PHE A 163 0.17 -34.29 -36.63
C PHE A 163 -1.01 -34.18 -37.62
N LEU A 164 -1.00 -33.18 -38.51
CA LEU A 164 -1.92 -33.04 -39.65
C LEU A 164 -1.20 -33.40 -40.96
#